data_AF-A0A433RQG4-F1
#
_entry.id   AF-A0A433RQG4-F1
#
_cell.length_a   1.000
_cell.length_b   1.000
_cell.length_c   1.000
_cell.angle_alpha   90.00
_cell.angle_beta   90.00
_cell.angle_gamma   90.00
#
_symmetry.space_group_name_H-M   'P 1'
#
loop_
_entity.id
_entity.type
_entity.pdbx_description
1 polymer ?
#
loop_
_entity_poly.entity_id
_entity_poly.type
_entity_poly.pdbx_seq_one_letter_code
_entity_poly.pdbx_strand_id
1 'polypeptide(L)'
;MDLLGWILFFILAVLIMVVVTKFVTKKFNIPTQPAGKYVHVNMWQKQLERMFYIVFLIVLMIEMFIVQNTRPFSIYAFLVLFVGSRMFFEYRYRKENKQYIIYGVTFVYMLVFFVIIDRIG
;
A
#
# COMPACT_ATOMS: atom_id res chain seq x y z
N MET A 1 5.86 18.94 -13.82
CA MET A 1 4.53 18.75 -14.45
C MET A 1 3.60 19.83 -13.92
N ASP A 2 2.76 20.40 -14.79
CA ASP A 2 1.72 21.33 -14.37
C ASP A 2 0.61 20.60 -13.61
N LEU A 3 -0.22 21.34 -12.87
CA LEU A 3 -1.30 20.79 -12.04
C LEU A 3 -2.19 19.80 -12.80
N LEU A 4 -2.58 20.13 -14.04
CA LEU A 4 -3.41 19.27 -14.88
C LEU A 4 -2.70 17.97 -15.24
N GLY A 5 -1.38 18.01 -15.49
CA GLY A 5 -0.57 16.81 -15.73
C GLY A 5 -0.52 15.89 -14.51
N TRP A 6 -0.37 16.45 -13.31
CA TRP A 6 -0.44 15.68 -12.06
C TRP A 6 -1.80 15.03 -11.87
N ILE A 7 -2.90 15.77 -12.10
CA ILE A 7 -4.26 15.23 -11.97
C ILE A 7 -4.47 14.04 -12.93
N LEU A 8 -4.09 14.20 -14.21
CA LEU A 8 -4.20 13.13 -15.20
C LEU A 8 -3.35 11.90 -14.84
N PHE A 9 -2.14 12.11 -14.33
CA PHE A 9 -1.27 11.04 -13.84
C PHE A 9 -1.93 10.25 -12.71
N PHE A 10 -2.49 10.93 -11.70
CA PHE A 10 -3.18 10.27 -10.58
C PHE A 10 -4.42 9.48 -11.05
N ILE A 11 -5.23 10.06 -11.95
CA ILE A 11 -6.40 9.37 -12.51
C ILE A 11 -5.98 8.10 -13.25
N LEU A 12 -4.96 8.20 -14.10
CA LEU A 12 -4.44 7.05 -14.86
C LEU A 12 -3.90 5.97 -13.93
N ALA A 13 -3.13 6.35 -12.92
CA ALA A 13 -2.58 5.45 -11.93
C ALA A 13 -3.70 4.67 -11.20
N VAL A 14 -4.72 5.37 -10.70
CA VAL A 14 -5.88 4.74 -10.06
C VAL A 14 -6.61 3.79 -11.01
N LEU A 15 -6.83 4.18 -12.27
CA LEU A 15 -7.45 3.32 -13.28
C LEU A 15 -6.66 2.03 -13.51
N ILE A 16 -5.33 2.13 -13.65
CA ILE A 16 -4.44 0.97 -13.79
C ILE A 16 -4.63 0.04 -12.59
N MET A 17 -4.59 0.57 -11.37
CA MET A 17 -4.74 -0.24 -10.16
C MET A 17 -6.09 -0.96 -10.11
N VAL A 18 -7.18 -0.28 -10.48
CA VAL A 18 -8.53 -0.88 -10.51
C VAL A 18 -8.60 -2.01 -11.54
N VAL A 19 -8.07 -1.79 -12.75
CA VAL A 19 -8.06 -2.79 -13.83
C VAL A 19 -7.22 -4.01 -13.44
N VAL A 20 -6.01 -3.78 -12.93
CA VAL A 20 -5.10 -4.86 -12.49
C VAL A 20 -5.74 -5.66 -11.35
N THR A 21 -6.34 -4.99 -10.36
CA THR A 21 -7.00 -5.65 -9.23
C THR A 21 -8.18 -6.50 -9.71
N LYS A 22 -9.04 -5.99 -10.60
CA LYS A 22 -10.13 -6.76 -11.20
C LYS A 22 -9.61 -7.97 -11.99
N PHE A 23 -8.55 -7.78 -12.79
CA PHE A 23 -7.95 -8.85 -13.57
C PHE A 23 -7.38 -9.97 -12.70
N VAL A 24 -6.61 -9.62 -11.67
CA VAL A 24 -6.03 -10.57 -10.70
C VAL A 24 -7.13 -11.29 -9.93
N THR A 25 -8.14 -10.57 -9.47
CA THR A 25 -9.28 -11.14 -8.73
C THR A 25 -9.99 -12.20 -9.57
N LYS A 26 -10.26 -11.89 -10.84
CA LYS A 26 -10.89 -12.82 -11.80
C LYS A 26 -9.98 -14.00 -12.14
N LYS A 27 -8.67 -13.76 -12.34
CA LYS A 27 -7.71 -14.80 -12.72
C LYS A 27 -7.50 -15.84 -11.61
N PHE A 28 -7.51 -15.41 -10.35
CA PHE A 28 -7.22 -16.28 -9.20
C PHE A 28 -8.47 -16.74 -8.42
N ASN A 29 -9.67 -16.39 -8.88
CA ASN A 29 -10.96 -16.64 -8.22
C ASN A 29 -10.94 -16.20 -6.75
N ILE A 30 -10.48 -14.97 -6.51
CA ILE A 30 -10.36 -14.42 -5.17
C ILE A 30 -11.76 -14.01 -4.68
N PRO A 31 -12.22 -14.48 -3.50
CA PRO A 31 -13.52 -14.08 -2.98
C PRO A 31 -13.55 -12.57 -2.71
N THR A 32 -14.61 -11.92 -3.16
CA THR A 32 -14.84 -10.49 -2.91
C THR A 32 -15.05 -10.25 -1.41
N GLN A 33 -14.25 -9.36 -0.83
CA GLN A 33 -14.51 -8.89 0.53
C GLN A 33 -15.79 -8.02 0.53
N PRO A 34 -16.57 -8.01 1.63
CA PRO A 34 -17.70 -7.12 1.78
C PRO A 34 -17.25 -5.67 1.57
N ALA A 35 -18.00 -4.93 0.75
CA ALA A 35 -17.65 -3.56 0.37
C ALA A 35 -17.41 -2.69 1.61
N GLY A 36 -16.26 -2.03 1.65
CA GLY A 36 -15.90 -1.08 2.70
C GLY A 36 -15.35 -1.66 4.00
N LYS A 37 -15.18 -2.99 4.14
CA LYS A 37 -14.68 -3.57 5.40
C LYS A 37 -13.46 -4.48 5.19
N TYR A 38 -12.29 -3.93 5.51
CA TYR A 38 -11.10 -4.73 5.74
C TYR A 38 -11.29 -5.59 6.99
N VAL A 39 -11.07 -6.90 6.86
CA VAL A 39 -11.20 -7.84 7.97
C VAL A 39 -9.81 -8.28 8.42
N HIS A 40 -9.35 -7.78 9.56
CA HIS A 40 -8.10 -8.24 10.18
C HIS A 40 -8.14 -9.75 10.45
N VAL A 41 -6.99 -10.43 10.34
CA VAL A 41 -6.84 -11.85 10.66
C VAL A 41 -7.12 -12.10 12.14
N ASN A 42 -6.49 -11.31 13.00
CA ASN A 42 -6.61 -11.40 14.45
C ASN A 42 -6.39 -10.03 15.11
N MET A 43 -6.59 -9.96 16.43
CA MET A 43 -6.39 -8.73 17.19
C MET A 43 -4.92 -8.28 17.19
N TRP A 44 -3.98 -9.23 17.14
CA TRP A 44 -2.54 -8.96 17.07
C TRP A 44 -2.14 -8.17 15.83
N GLN A 45 -2.61 -8.60 14.65
CA GLN A 45 -2.38 -7.88 13.40
C GLN A 45 -2.95 -6.46 13.47
N LYS A 46 -4.16 -6.30 14.02
CA LYS A 46 -4.77 -4.96 14.18
C LYS A 46 -3.90 -4.05 15.05
N GLN A 47 -3.36 -4.56 16.16
CA GLN A 47 -2.47 -3.79 17.04
C GLN A 47 -1.15 -3.45 16.36
N LEU A 48 -0.56 -4.40 15.63
CA LEU A 48 0.70 -4.24 14.90
C LEU A 48 0.56 -3.23 13.76
N GLU A 49 -0.52 -3.28 12.98
CA GLU A 49 -0.79 -2.27 11.93
C GLU A 49 -0.97 -0.88 12.52
N ARG A 50 -1.71 -0.76 13.64
CA ARG A 50 -1.87 0.51 14.34
C ARG A 50 -0.52 1.04 14.84
N MET A 51 0.32 0.18 15.41
CA MET A 51 1.66 0.55 15.87
C MET A 51 2.53 1.05 14.70
N PHE A 52 2.56 0.33 13.58
CA PHE A 52 3.30 0.78 12.39
C PHE A 52 2.80 2.13 11.88
N TYR A 53 1.49 2.36 11.87
CA TYR A 53 0.94 3.63 11.44
C TYR A 53 1.36 4.78 12.38
N ILE A 54 1.29 4.58 13.70
CA ILE A 54 1.72 5.59 14.68
C ILE A 54 3.21 5.89 14.53
N VAL A 55 4.07 4.86 14.46
CA VAL A 55 5.51 5.03 14.28
C VAL A 55 5.81 5.78 12.99
N PHE A 56 5.12 5.46 11.89
CA PHE A 56 5.29 6.14 10.62
C PHE A 56 4.93 7.62 10.69
N LEU A 57 3.82 7.98 11.33
CA LEU A 57 3.43 9.38 11.51
C LEU A 57 4.48 10.16 12.32
N ILE A 58 5.03 9.56 13.38
CA ILE A 58 6.09 10.18 14.17
C ILE A 58 7.35 10.40 13.32
N VAL A 59 7.78 9.39 12.58
CA VAL A 59 8.96 9.48 11.69
C VAL A 59 8.75 10.55 10.62
N LEU A 60 7.58 10.58 9.97
CA LEU A 60 7.24 11.61 8.99
C LEU A 60 7.30 13.02 9.58
N MET A 61 6.76 13.22 10.79
CA MET A 61 6.83 14.52 11.45
C MET A 61 8.28 14.94 11.73
N ILE A 62 9.12 14.02 12.21
CA ILE A 62 10.54 14.30 12.45
C ILE A 62 11.24 14.67 11.14
N GLU A 63 11.03 13.91 10.08
CA GLU A 63 11.65 14.16 8.78
C GLU A 63 11.24 15.50 8.17
N MET A 64 9.95 15.86 8.26
CA MET A 64 9.43 17.11 7.71
C MET A 64 9.84 18.34 8.51
N PHE A 65 9.76 18.29 9.84
CA PHE A 65 9.89 19.49 10.68
C PHE A 65 11.28 19.66 11.31
N ILE A 66 12.00 18.57 11.56
CA ILE A 66 13.29 18.61 12.27
C ILE A 66 14.44 18.45 11.27
N VAL A 67 14.42 17.36 10.50
CA VAL A 67 15.51 17.04 9.56
C VAL A 67 15.40 17.83 8.26
N GLN A 68 14.21 18.37 7.95
CA GLN A 68 13.88 19.05 6.69
C GLN A 68 14.27 18.21 5.47
N ASN A 69 14.10 16.89 5.59
CA ASN A 69 14.49 15.97 4.55
C ASN A 69 13.50 16.08 3.38
N THR A 70 14.00 16.47 2.21
CA THR A 70 13.19 16.64 0.99
C THR A 70 12.78 15.33 0.34
N ARG A 71 13.43 14.20 0.70
CA ARG A 71 13.11 12.86 0.18
C ARG A 71 12.96 11.85 1.32
N PRO A 72 11.75 11.65 1.86
CA PRO A 72 11.53 10.76 2.98
C PRO A 72 11.60 9.29 2.55
N PHE A 73 12.79 8.70 2.63
CA PHE A 73 13.00 7.26 2.42
C PHE A 73 12.19 6.39 3.39
N SER A 74 11.73 6.96 4.51
CA SER A 74 10.79 6.36 5.45
C SER A 74 9.51 5.84 4.81
N ILE A 75 9.04 6.46 3.70
CA ILE A 75 7.86 6.01 2.96
C ILE A 75 8.08 4.60 2.40
N TYR A 76 9.25 4.33 1.83
CA TYR A 76 9.58 3.00 1.31
C TYR A 76 9.67 1.97 2.44
N ALA A 77 10.33 2.33 3.54
CA ALA A 77 10.41 1.47 4.71
C ALA A 77 9.01 1.15 5.28
N PHE A 78 8.14 2.15 5.37
CA PHE A 78 6.76 1.98 5.80
C PHE A 78 5.97 1.07 4.86
N LEU A 79 6.06 1.26 3.54
CA LEU A 79 5.38 0.39 2.58
C LEU A 79 5.81 -1.07 2.73
N VAL A 80 7.12 -1.31 2.85
CA VAL A 80 7.68 -2.66 3.03
C VAL A 80 7.15 -3.29 4.32
N LEU A 81 7.25 -2.58 5.44
CA LEU A 81 6.84 -3.11 6.74
C LEU A 81 5.31 -3.28 6.84
N PHE A 82 4.55 -2.29 6.39
CA PHE A 82 3.10 -2.26 6.55
C PHE A 82 2.40 -3.19 5.57
N VAL A 83 2.69 -3.06 4.27
CA VAL A 83 2.05 -3.91 3.25
C VAL A 83 2.65 -5.31 3.26
N GLY A 84 3.96 -5.43 3.51
CA GLY A 84 4.62 -6.72 3.65
C GLY A 84 4.11 -7.53 4.84
N SER A 85 3.91 -6.91 6.01
CA SER A 85 3.31 -7.60 7.15
C SER A 85 1.88 -8.04 6.86
N ARG A 86 1.05 -7.19 6.22
CA ARG A 86 -0.30 -7.57 5.76
C ARG A 86 -0.28 -8.78 4.83
N MET A 87 0.61 -8.76 3.84
CA MET A 87 0.78 -9.88 2.91
C MET A 87 1.18 -11.16 3.67
N PHE A 88 2.11 -11.05 4.62
CA PHE A 88 2.58 -12.17 5.45
C PHE A 88 1.48 -12.75 6.33
N PHE A 89 0.73 -11.92 7.06
CA PHE A 89 -0.37 -12.38 7.90
C PHE A 89 -1.46 -13.07 7.07
N GLU A 90 -1.85 -12.49 5.94
CA GLU A 90 -2.86 -13.09 5.07
C GLU A 90 -2.36 -14.41 4.47
N TYR A 91 -1.11 -14.48 4.04
CA TYR A 91 -0.50 -15.72 3.54
C TYR A 91 -0.41 -16.81 4.61
N ARG A 92 -0.07 -16.43 5.85
CA ARG A 92 0.14 -17.38 6.95
C ARG A 92 -1.17 -17.92 7.52
N TYR A 93 -2.19 -17.09 7.66
CA TYR A 93 -3.40 -17.43 8.41
C TYR A 93 -4.67 -17.56 7.56
N ARG A 94 -4.70 -16.99 6.35
CA ARG A 94 -5.87 -17.00 5.44
C ARG A 94 -5.47 -17.29 3.99
N LYS A 95 -4.55 -18.24 3.81
CA LYS A 95 -4.01 -18.62 2.49
C LYS A 95 -5.09 -18.98 1.47
N GLU A 96 -6.16 -19.63 1.93
CA GLU A 96 -7.28 -20.08 1.08
C GLU A 96 -7.99 -18.92 0.38
N ASN A 97 -8.07 -17.76 1.04
CA ASN A 97 -8.69 -16.57 0.47
C ASN A 97 -7.84 -15.91 -0.62
N LYS A 98 -6.54 -16.25 -0.71
CA LYS A 98 -5.59 -15.70 -1.70
C LYS A 98 -5.48 -14.18 -1.75
N GLN A 99 -6.00 -13.48 -0.74
CA GLN A 99 -5.97 -12.01 -0.63
C GLN A 99 -4.54 -11.47 -0.51
N TYR A 100 -3.59 -12.31 -0.06
CA TYR A 100 -2.16 -12.01 -0.10
C TYR A 100 -1.66 -11.69 -1.52
N ILE A 101 -2.27 -12.22 -2.57
CA ILE A 101 -1.92 -11.90 -3.97
C ILE A 101 -2.30 -10.45 -4.28
N ILE A 102 -3.47 -10.00 -3.83
CA ILE A 102 -3.90 -8.61 -4.01
C ILE A 102 -2.97 -7.66 -3.23
N TYR A 103 -2.60 -8.01 -1.99
CA TYR A 103 -1.62 -7.22 -1.24
C TYR A 103 -0.25 -7.19 -1.92
N GLY A 104 0.22 -8.31 -2.49
CA GLY A 104 1.48 -8.35 -3.23
C GLY A 104 1.44 -7.48 -4.48
N VAL A 105 0.35 -7.52 -5.25
CA VAL A 105 0.16 -6.66 -6.43
C VAL A 105 0.09 -5.19 -6.01
N THR A 106 -0.63 -4.88 -4.94
CA THR A 106 -0.74 -3.54 -4.37
C THR A 106 0.63 -3.03 -3.92
N PHE A 107 1.43 -3.89 -3.28
CA PHE A 107 2.77 -3.56 -2.83
C PHE A 107 3.69 -3.19 -3.99
N VAL A 108 3.76 -4.04 -5.02
CA VAL A 108 4.54 -3.77 -6.23
C VAL A 108 4.07 -2.49 -6.92
N TYR A 109 2.75 -2.32 -7.04
CA TYR A 109 2.16 -1.12 -7.62
C TYR A 109 2.57 0.15 -6.85
N MET A 110 2.48 0.13 -5.51
CA MET A 110 2.88 1.27 -4.67
C MET A 110 4.36 1.58 -4.81
N LEU A 111 5.24 0.56 -4.80
CA LEU A 111 6.67 0.77 -5.02
C LEU A 111 6.95 1.44 -6.37
N VAL A 112 6.38 0.92 -7.45
CA VAL A 112 6.53 1.50 -8.79
C VAL A 112 6.00 2.94 -8.83
N PHE A 113 4.82 3.18 -8.24
CA PHE A 113 4.21 4.50 -8.19
C PHE A 113 5.09 5.53 -7.48
N PHE A 114 5.62 5.19 -6.29
CA PHE A 114 6.50 6.11 -5.55
C PHE A 114 7.86 6.31 -6.23
N VAL A 115 8.43 5.27 -6.84
CA VAL A 115 9.66 5.41 -7.63
C VAL A 115 9.45 6.33 -8.82
N ILE A 116 8.32 6.23 -9.52
CA ILE A 116 7.98 7.14 -10.62
C ILE A 116 7.83 8.57 -10.12
N ILE A 117 7.16 8.78 -8.98
CA ILE A 117 7.03 10.12 -8.37
C ILE A 117 8.40 10.70 -8.02
N ASP A 118 9.30 9.93 -7.39
CA ASP A 118 10.65 10.40 -7.02
C ASP A 118 11.53 10.73 -8.24
N ARG A 119 11.20 10.18 -9.42
CA ARG A 119 11.92 10.44 -10.67
C ARG A 119 11.37 11.64 -11.45
N ILE A 120 10.10 11.96 -11.30
CA ILE A 120 9.40 13.00 -12.06
C ILE A 120 9.19 14.28 -11.24
N GLY A 121 9.09 14.16 -9.92
CA GLY A 121 9.03 15.28 -8.96
C GLY A 121 10.40 15.86 -8.67
#